data_AF-A0A6A7L626-F1
#
_entry.id   AF-A0A6A7L626-F1
#
_cell.length_a   1.000
_cell.length_b   1.000
_cell.length_c   1.000
_cell.angle_alpha   90.00
_cell.angle_beta   90.00
_cell.angle_gamma   90.00
#
_symmetry.space_group_name_H-M   'P 1'
#
loop_
_entity.id
_entity.type
_entity.pdbx_description
1 polymer ?
#
loop_
_entity_poly.entity_id
_entity_poly.type
_entity_poly.pdbx_seq_one_letter_code
_entity_poly.pdbx_strand_id
1 'polypeptide(L)'
;MHEARGHAGRQGRGAPQRPARGRSPGPAASCRHWRRPRAVRAPPQSRRSPQPAEPAPLAGPGARRRTRRDRWDGNFHTAKVGGSEVIQRITRPGALASGEALSYASGLQVERYRNLTTIRHGGGWAGYRAYYLRFPEQHFSVAVLCNRTDGGPSALAEKIADIYLADELGPVANVVAPAHAWRVAPAVSNMPEGLYRSAEADYLRLADITTAPRLEVLQRSYPLRKVTPLLYSAESEGRKRYILFVPPRRGSTARLVTDPGNYETIYTSVDTWTPSRDEVKGYAGRYRSAEGAVEYRIVVQSGALALDTGSAMTYLRAGDEKTREFVADTGAVVQFRDGFPPRGFRYSMRGLHGLPFERVP
;
A
#
# COMPACT_ATOMS: atom_id res chain seq x y z
N MET A 1 78.87 -24.20 -5.92
CA MET A 1 78.82 -25.17 -4.81
C MET A 1 77.50 -25.91 -4.91
N HIS A 2 77.60 -27.24 -5.07
CA HIS A 2 76.57 -28.27 -5.30
C HIS A 2 75.63 -28.04 -6.51
N GLU A 3 75.82 -28.67 -7.68
CA GLU A 3 75.75 -30.12 -8.01
C GLU A 3 74.49 -30.80 -7.44
N ALA A 4 73.70 -31.61 -8.16
CA ALA A 4 73.78 -32.12 -9.53
C ALA A 4 72.53 -32.99 -9.83
N ARG A 5 72.19 -33.08 -11.14
CA ARG A 5 71.62 -34.24 -11.88
C ARG A 5 70.19 -34.71 -11.53
N GLY A 6 69.33 -35.11 -12.47
CA GLY A 6 69.47 -35.26 -13.92
C GLY A 6 68.33 -36.12 -14.50
N HIS A 7 68.10 -35.91 -15.80
CA HIS A 7 67.45 -36.80 -16.81
C HIS A 7 65.98 -37.24 -16.65
N ALA A 8 65.21 -37.54 -17.70
CA ALA A 8 65.20 -37.24 -19.14
C ALA A 8 63.89 -37.90 -19.65
N GLY A 9 63.10 -37.26 -20.53
CA GLY A 9 62.98 -37.79 -21.89
C GLY A 9 61.63 -37.53 -22.58
N ARG A 10 61.72 -36.84 -23.74
CA ARG A 10 60.92 -36.89 -25.00
C ARG A 10 59.39 -36.77 -24.94
N GLN A 11 58.79 -35.69 -25.44
CA GLN A 11 58.55 -35.28 -26.85
C GLN A 11 57.73 -36.27 -27.70
N GLY A 12 56.55 -35.80 -28.15
CA GLY A 12 55.78 -36.37 -29.26
C GLY A 12 54.56 -35.50 -29.61
N ARG A 13 54.67 -34.72 -30.70
CA ARG A 13 53.60 -33.92 -31.31
C ARG A 13 52.58 -34.83 -32.01
N GLY A 14 51.31 -34.42 -32.08
CA GLY A 14 50.35 -34.97 -33.06
C GLY A 14 48.88 -34.67 -32.77
N ALA A 15 48.31 -33.70 -33.48
CA ALA A 15 46.92 -33.77 -33.98
C ALA A 15 47.01 -34.16 -35.48
N PRO A 16 45.94 -34.55 -36.22
CA PRO A 16 44.50 -34.68 -35.88
C PRO A 16 43.85 -36.00 -36.39
N GLN A 17 42.54 -36.23 -36.15
CA GLN A 17 41.49 -36.66 -37.12
C GLN A 17 40.26 -37.33 -36.47
N ARG A 18 39.09 -37.10 -37.10
CA ARG A 18 37.74 -37.65 -36.83
C ARG A 18 37.58 -39.12 -37.30
N PRO A 19 36.50 -39.80 -36.89
CA PRO A 19 35.40 -40.15 -37.82
C PRO A 19 34.01 -39.81 -37.22
N ALA A 20 33.05 -39.18 -37.93
CA ALA A 20 32.11 -39.69 -38.95
C ALA A 20 31.17 -40.80 -38.43
N ARG A 21 29.93 -40.45 -38.04
CA ARG A 21 28.64 -40.61 -38.78
C ARG A 21 27.97 -42.00 -38.64
N GLY A 22 26.74 -42.00 -38.10
CA GLY A 22 25.74 -43.05 -38.24
C GLY A 22 24.39 -42.57 -37.70
N ARG A 23 23.39 -42.43 -38.58
CA ARG A 23 22.05 -41.84 -38.37
C ARG A 23 20.97 -42.93 -38.45
N SER A 24 19.94 -42.79 -37.59
CA SER A 24 18.48 -42.99 -37.86
C SER A 24 17.97 -44.43 -38.12
N PRO A 25 16.64 -44.74 -38.06
CA PRO A 25 15.46 -43.83 -38.05
C PRO A 25 14.24 -44.19 -37.14
N GLY A 26 13.35 -43.20 -36.95
CA GLY A 26 11.90 -43.42 -36.78
C GLY A 26 11.18 -42.41 -35.86
N PRO A 27 10.00 -41.89 -36.24
CA PRO A 27 9.68 -41.22 -37.50
C PRO A 27 9.40 -39.71 -37.29
N ALA A 28 9.68 -38.93 -38.32
CA ALA A 28 9.31 -37.53 -38.40
C ALA A 28 7.82 -37.38 -38.75
N ALA A 29 7.11 -36.51 -38.04
CA ALA A 29 5.92 -35.85 -38.59
C ALA A 29 5.73 -34.41 -38.04
N SER A 30 6.33 -33.48 -38.78
CA SER A 30 5.80 -32.14 -39.08
C SER A 30 5.94 -31.01 -38.05
N CYS A 31 6.77 -30.03 -38.42
CA CYS A 31 6.45 -28.62 -38.23
C CYS A 31 5.00 -28.38 -38.70
N ARG A 32 4.14 -27.88 -37.82
CA ARG A 32 2.86 -27.28 -38.20
C ARG A 32 2.76 -25.85 -37.68
N HIS A 33 2.29 -25.01 -38.58
CA HIS A 33 1.93 -23.63 -38.38
C HIS A 33 1.00 -23.40 -37.18
N TRP A 34 1.24 -22.26 -36.52
CA TRP A 34 0.34 -21.44 -35.70
C TRP A 34 -1.13 -21.87 -35.57
N ARG A 35 -1.53 -22.20 -34.34
CA ARG A 35 -2.82 -21.80 -33.76
C ARG A 35 -2.62 -21.34 -32.31
N ARG A 36 -3.07 -20.11 -32.05
CA ARG A 36 -3.28 -19.37 -30.78
C ARG A 36 -2.47 -19.87 -29.54
N PRO A 37 -1.61 -19.03 -28.92
CA PRO A 37 -1.07 -19.39 -27.61
C PRO A 37 -2.23 -19.53 -26.61
N ARG A 38 -2.39 -20.72 -26.03
CA ARG A 38 -3.17 -20.90 -24.80
C ARG A 38 -2.47 -20.05 -23.73
N ALA A 39 -3.16 -19.02 -23.23
CA ALA A 39 -2.73 -18.28 -22.06
C ALA A 39 -2.58 -19.26 -20.90
N VAL A 40 -1.35 -19.41 -20.39
CA VAL A 40 -1.13 -20.12 -19.12
C VAL A 40 -1.70 -19.22 -18.02
N ARG A 41 -2.70 -19.77 -17.33
CA ARG A 41 -3.54 -19.11 -16.33
C ARG A 41 -2.73 -18.91 -15.04
N ALA A 42 -2.86 -17.75 -14.41
CA ALA A 42 -2.42 -17.55 -13.03
C ALA A 42 -3.66 -17.11 -12.20
N PRO A 43 -4.40 -18.05 -11.59
CA PRO A 43 -5.56 -17.71 -10.74
C PRO A 43 -5.12 -16.88 -9.52
N PRO A 44 -6.01 -16.07 -8.93
CA PRO A 44 -5.69 -15.32 -7.73
C PRO A 44 -5.47 -16.29 -6.57
N GLN A 45 -4.38 -16.10 -5.82
CA GLN A 45 -4.15 -16.82 -4.56
C GLN A 45 -4.64 -15.93 -3.42
N SER A 46 -5.84 -16.22 -2.90
CA SER A 46 -6.39 -15.61 -1.70
C SER A 46 -6.40 -16.63 -0.56
N ARG A 47 -6.15 -16.19 0.69
CA ARG A 47 -6.29 -17.03 1.90
C ARG A 47 -7.75 -17.39 2.24
N ARG A 48 -8.72 -16.82 1.51
CA ARG A 48 -10.15 -17.17 1.55
C ARG A 48 -10.62 -17.42 0.13
N SER A 49 -11.29 -18.55 -0.07
CA SER A 49 -11.84 -19.17 -1.29
C SER A 49 -11.69 -18.42 -2.63
N PRO A 50 -11.28 -19.10 -3.72
CA PRO A 50 -11.14 -18.48 -5.03
C PRO A 50 -12.49 -17.96 -5.56
N GLN A 51 -12.59 -16.67 -5.87
CA GLN A 51 -13.70 -16.09 -6.61
C GLN A 51 -13.40 -16.06 -8.11
N PRO A 52 -14.38 -16.34 -8.99
CA PRO A 52 -14.19 -16.27 -10.43
C PRO A 52 -14.17 -14.80 -10.90
N ALA A 53 -13.13 -14.40 -11.64
CA ALA A 53 -13.04 -13.09 -12.30
C ALA A 53 -12.52 -13.27 -13.74
N GLU A 54 -13.05 -12.46 -14.66
CA GLU A 54 -12.78 -12.47 -16.10
C GLU A 54 -11.42 -11.82 -16.49
N PRO A 55 -10.85 -12.16 -17.67
CA PRO A 55 -9.40 -12.18 -17.90
C PRO A 55 -8.75 -10.86 -18.36
N ALA A 56 -7.50 -10.64 -17.92
CA ALA A 56 -6.55 -9.71 -18.54
C ALA A 56 -5.21 -10.43 -18.88
N PRO A 57 -4.56 -10.18 -20.03
CA PRO A 57 -3.40 -10.96 -20.48
C PRO A 57 -2.06 -10.53 -19.84
N LEU A 58 -1.30 -11.51 -19.34
CA LEU A 58 0.09 -11.43 -18.85
C LEU A 58 0.98 -12.41 -19.65
N ALA A 59 2.19 -12.01 -20.03
CA ALA A 59 3.19 -12.86 -20.69
C ALA A 59 4.61 -12.55 -20.16
N GLY A 60 5.41 -13.60 -19.92
CA GLY A 60 6.77 -13.59 -19.37
C GLY A 60 7.92 -13.45 -20.40
N PRO A 61 9.19 -13.59 -19.97
CA PRO A 61 10.34 -12.90 -20.55
C PRO A 61 11.00 -13.68 -21.69
N GLY A 62 11.55 -12.97 -22.69
CA GLY A 62 12.49 -13.58 -23.65
C GLY A 62 12.40 -13.17 -25.11
N ALA A 63 11.59 -12.18 -25.50
CA ALA A 63 11.67 -11.59 -26.83
C ALA A 63 11.31 -10.10 -26.75
N ARG A 64 12.08 -9.22 -27.41
CA ARG A 64 11.69 -7.82 -27.65
C ARG A 64 10.45 -7.80 -28.55
N ARG A 65 9.29 -8.06 -27.97
CA ARG A 65 7.98 -7.84 -28.55
C ARG A 65 7.39 -6.69 -27.74
N ARG A 66 7.13 -5.55 -28.40
CA ARG A 66 6.41 -4.43 -27.77
C ARG A 66 5.09 -4.97 -27.23
N THR A 67 5.00 -5.15 -25.91
CA THR A 67 3.78 -5.59 -25.27
C THR A 67 2.71 -4.51 -25.43
N ARG A 68 1.43 -4.82 -25.15
CA ARG A 68 0.41 -3.75 -25.10
C ARG A 68 0.76 -2.66 -24.07
N ARG A 69 1.54 -2.98 -23.04
CA ARG A 69 1.97 -2.06 -21.98
C ARG A 69 3.07 -1.12 -22.47
N ASP A 70 4.03 -1.64 -23.24
CA ASP A 70 5.07 -0.83 -23.86
C ASP A 70 4.47 0.18 -24.84
N ARG A 71 3.33 -0.16 -25.48
CA ARG A 71 2.58 0.76 -26.33
C ARG A 71 1.83 1.84 -25.54
N TRP A 72 1.33 1.50 -24.35
CA TRP A 72 0.68 2.47 -23.47
C TRP A 72 1.69 3.49 -22.94
N ASP A 73 2.78 3.02 -22.32
CA ASP A 73 3.85 3.89 -21.82
C ASP A 73 4.51 4.70 -22.95
N GLY A 74 4.76 4.06 -24.10
CA GLY A 74 5.28 4.72 -25.29
C GLY A 74 4.40 5.89 -25.75
N ASN A 75 3.07 5.82 -25.55
CA ASN A 75 2.17 6.89 -25.98
C ASN A 75 2.37 8.21 -25.21
N PHE A 76 2.83 8.16 -23.96
CA PHE A 76 3.16 9.38 -23.21
C PHE A 76 4.40 10.09 -23.77
N HIS A 77 5.24 9.39 -24.53
CA HIS A 77 6.37 10.00 -25.24
C HIS A 77 6.00 10.41 -26.66
N THR A 78 5.29 9.54 -27.39
CA THR A 78 5.00 9.78 -28.81
C THR A 78 3.75 10.61 -29.04
N ALA A 79 2.86 10.71 -28.04
CA ALA A 79 1.57 11.38 -28.11
C ALA A 79 0.71 10.97 -29.33
N LYS A 80 0.85 9.72 -29.78
CA LYS A 80 0.24 9.23 -31.02
C LYS A 80 -1.27 9.10 -30.89
N VAL A 81 -1.72 8.71 -29.70
CA VAL A 81 -3.12 8.64 -29.31
C VAL A 81 -3.42 9.84 -28.43
N GLY A 82 -4.38 10.67 -28.84
CA GLY A 82 -4.84 11.85 -28.11
C GLY A 82 -4.02 13.13 -28.34
N GLY A 83 -2.81 13.04 -28.90
CA GLY A 83 -1.97 14.23 -29.09
C GLY A 83 -1.30 14.71 -27.81
N SER A 84 -0.37 15.66 -27.95
CA SER A 84 0.43 16.18 -26.82
C SER A 84 -0.44 16.89 -25.79
N GLU A 85 -1.53 17.53 -26.23
CA GLU A 85 -2.48 18.21 -25.37
C GLU A 85 -3.16 17.24 -24.39
N VAL A 86 -3.60 16.06 -24.87
CA VAL A 86 -4.19 15.05 -23.98
C VAL A 86 -3.17 14.54 -22.98
N ILE A 87 -1.94 14.24 -23.43
CA ILE A 87 -0.87 13.79 -22.52
C ILE A 87 -0.62 14.84 -21.43
N GLN A 88 -0.49 16.12 -21.81
CA GLN A 88 -0.31 17.20 -20.84
C GLN A 88 -1.49 17.30 -19.86
N ARG A 89 -2.73 17.22 -20.34
CA ARG A 89 -3.93 17.29 -19.49
C ARG A 89 -4.02 16.13 -18.51
N ILE A 90 -3.71 14.90 -18.93
CA ILE A 90 -3.81 13.74 -18.04
C ILE A 90 -2.66 13.66 -17.03
N THR A 91 -1.51 14.30 -17.30
CA THR A 91 -0.36 14.31 -16.38
C THR A 91 -0.20 15.61 -15.61
N ARG A 92 -1.03 16.63 -15.85
CA ARG A 92 -0.99 17.91 -15.12
C ARG A 92 -1.77 17.78 -13.82
N PRO A 93 -1.14 17.97 -12.65
CA PRO A 93 -1.86 17.96 -11.39
C PRO A 93 -2.88 19.08 -11.33
N GLY A 94 -4.03 18.79 -10.71
CA GLY A 94 -5.02 19.82 -10.38
C GLY A 94 -4.52 20.73 -9.26
N ALA A 95 -5.31 21.77 -8.96
CA ALA A 95 -5.13 22.59 -7.77
C ALA A 95 -6.45 22.66 -7.00
N LEU A 96 -6.36 22.75 -5.68
CA LEU A 96 -7.50 23.05 -4.83
C LEU A 96 -8.00 24.49 -5.09
N ALA A 97 -9.20 24.80 -4.62
CA ALA A 97 -9.74 26.16 -4.66
C ALA A 97 -8.86 27.18 -3.90
N SER A 98 -8.04 26.70 -2.95
CA SER A 98 -7.03 27.48 -2.24
C SER A 98 -5.78 27.81 -3.08
N GLY A 99 -5.63 27.24 -4.27
CA GLY A 99 -4.43 27.34 -5.10
C GLY A 99 -3.34 26.31 -4.76
N GLU A 100 -3.53 25.48 -3.73
CA GLU A 100 -2.61 24.40 -3.38
C GLU A 100 -2.58 23.33 -4.49
N ALA A 101 -1.38 22.99 -4.95
CA ALA A 101 -1.17 21.98 -5.98
C ALA A 101 -1.44 20.58 -5.43
N LEU A 102 -2.20 19.78 -6.19
CA LEU A 102 -2.43 18.37 -5.88
C LEU A 102 -1.23 17.52 -6.32
N SER A 103 -1.14 16.32 -5.77
CA SER A 103 -0.25 15.26 -6.28
C SER A 103 -0.96 14.26 -7.20
N TYR A 104 -2.13 14.63 -7.74
CA TYR A 104 -2.96 13.76 -8.56
C TYR A 104 -3.46 14.46 -9.84
N ALA A 105 -3.43 13.73 -10.95
CA ALA A 105 -3.77 14.19 -12.29
C ALA A 105 -4.59 13.11 -13.02
N SER A 106 -5.89 13.33 -13.23
CA SER A 106 -6.74 12.50 -14.11
C SER A 106 -6.57 10.97 -14.00
N GLY A 107 -6.45 10.43 -12.78
CA GLY A 107 -6.23 9.00 -12.58
C GLY A 107 -4.77 8.57 -12.38
N LEU A 108 -3.84 9.51 -12.23
CA LEU A 108 -2.41 9.28 -12.03
C LEU A 108 -1.89 10.08 -10.85
N GLN A 109 -1.05 9.47 -10.02
CA GLN A 109 -0.28 10.18 -9.01
C GLN A 109 0.94 10.81 -9.66
N VAL A 110 1.18 12.10 -9.42
CA VAL A 110 2.31 12.87 -9.92
C VAL A 110 3.09 13.38 -8.72
N GLU A 111 4.16 12.69 -8.39
CA GLU A 111 4.88 12.82 -7.11
C GLU A 111 6.38 12.76 -7.36
N ARG A 112 7.19 12.81 -6.29
CA ARG A 112 8.62 12.52 -6.39
C ARG A 112 8.95 11.18 -5.75
N TYR A 113 9.87 10.46 -6.38
CA TYR A 113 10.59 9.36 -5.77
C TYR A 113 12.04 9.77 -5.64
N ARG A 114 12.47 10.00 -4.38
CA ARG A 114 13.75 10.66 -4.07
C ARG A 114 13.77 12.04 -4.76
N ASN A 115 14.74 12.30 -5.63
CA ASN A 115 14.84 13.54 -6.40
C ASN A 115 14.11 13.51 -7.75
N LEU A 116 13.57 12.38 -8.21
CA LEU A 116 13.01 12.26 -9.57
C LEU A 116 11.48 12.39 -9.59
N THR A 117 10.95 13.03 -10.63
CA THR A 117 9.50 13.10 -10.87
C THR A 117 8.99 11.71 -11.23
N THR A 118 7.84 11.34 -10.70
CA THR A 118 7.17 10.08 -11.01
C THR A 118 5.72 10.29 -11.39
N ILE A 119 5.27 9.48 -12.35
CA ILE A 119 3.85 9.34 -12.70
C ILE A 119 3.49 7.88 -12.46
N ARG A 120 2.54 7.63 -11.57
CA ARG A 120 2.29 6.26 -11.09
C ARG A 120 0.83 6.02 -10.76
N HIS A 121 0.44 4.75 -10.75
CA HIS A 121 -0.86 4.35 -10.24
C HIS A 121 -0.86 2.88 -9.81
N GLY A 122 -1.61 2.58 -8.77
CA GLY A 122 -1.79 1.24 -8.24
C GLY A 122 -3.20 0.73 -8.48
N GLY A 123 -3.32 -0.57 -8.72
CA GLY A 123 -4.61 -1.24 -8.88
C GLY A 123 -4.70 -2.45 -7.97
N GLY A 124 -5.91 -2.72 -7.48
CA GLY A 124 -6.19 -3.93 -6.71
C GLY A 124 -7.62 -4.36 -6.90
N TRP A 125 -7.82 -5.64 -7.19
CA TRP A 125 -9.15 -6.23 -7.26
C TRP A 125 -9.06 -7.73 -6.95
N ALA A 126 -9.90 -8.23 -6.04
CA ALA A 126 -10.13 -9.68 -5.81
C ALA A 126 -8.88 -10.57 -5.96
N GLY A 127 -7.88 -10.39 -5.09
CA GLY A 127 -6.65 -11.19 -5.13
C GLY A 127 -5.57 -10.70 -6.09
N TYR A 128 -5.89 -9.84 -7.05
CA TYR A 128 -4.93 -9.20 -7.94
C TYR A 128 -4.42 -7.87 -7.39
N ARG A 129 -3.16 -7.58 -7.73
CA ARG A 129 -2.49 -6.30 -7.47
C ARG A 129 -1.74 -5.87 -8.72
N ALA A 130 -1.68 -4.57 -8.98
CA ALA A 130 -1.01 -3.98 -10.11
C ALA A 130 -0.33 -2.69 -9.68
N TYR A 131 0.80 -2.37 -10.29
CA TYR A 131 1.44 -1.09 -10.11
C TYR A 131 2.15 -0.68 -11.39
N TYR A 132 1.95 0.58 -11.77
CA TYR A 132 2.65 1.23 -12.87
C TYR A 132 3.40 2.43 -12.32
N LEU A 133 4.68 2.54 -12.64
CA LEU A 133 5.59 3.59 -12.21
C LEU A 133 6.37 4.08 -13.43
N ARG A 134 6.38 5.39 -13.66
CA ARG A 134 7.13 6.03 -14.74
C ARG A 134 7.96 7.19 -14.19
N PHE A 135 9.16 7.32 -14.73
CA PHE A 135 10.09 8.43 -14.57
C PHE A 135 10.19 9.13 -15.94
N PRO A 136 9.37 10.16 -16.19
CA PRO A 136 9.22 10.74 -17.53
C PRO A 136 10.53 11.24 -18.13
N GLU A 137 11.35 11.91 -17.32
CA GLU A 137 12.62 12.53 -17.71
C GLU A 137 13.69 11.48 -18.01
N GLN A 138 13.64 10.33 -17.34
CA GLN A 138 14.54 9.19 -17.53
C GLN A 138 14.12 8.28 -18.70
N HIS A 139 12.95 8.51 -19.30
CA HIS A 139 12.35 7.58 -20.25
C HIS A 139 12.29 6.13 -19.72
N PHE A 140 12.02 6.00 -18.42
CA PHE A 140 12.04 4.73 -17.71
C PHE A 140 10.70 4.45 -17.04
N SER A 141 10.21 3.22 -17.20
CA SER A 141 8.93 2.79 -16.62
C SER A 141 8.98 1.34 -16.18
N VAL A 142 8.27 1.04 -15.09
CA VAL A 142 8.13 -0.29 -14.51
C VAL A 142 6.64 -0.60 -14.33
N ALA A 143 6.23 -1.78 -14.79
CA ALA A 143 4.88 -2.29 -14.57
C ALA A 143 4.96 -3.67 -13.89
N VAL A 144 4.42 -3.77 -12.68
CA VAL A 144 4.40 -5.01 -11.88
C VAL A 144 2.96 -5.46 -11.69
N LEU A 145 2.65 -6.70 -12.07
CA LEU A 145 1.34 -7.32 -11.82
C LEU A 145 1.51 -8.57 -10.96
N CYS A 146 0.64 -8.71 -9.97
CA CYS A 146 0.61 -9.84 -9.05
C CYS A 146 -0.81 -10.44 -9.03
N ASN A 147 -0.89 -11.76 -8.93
CA ASN A 147 -2.12 -12.52 -8.68
C ASN A 147 -2.22 -12.96 -7.21
N ARG A 148 -1.68 -12.15 -6.30
CA ARG A 148 -1.69 -12.38 -4.85
C ARG A 148 -1.91 -11.07 -4.12
N THR A 149 -2.67 -11.11 -3.01
CA THR A 149 -2.95 -9.91 -2.21
C THR A 149 -1.73 -9.33 -1.51
N ASP A 150 -0.70 -10.15 -1.29
CA ASP A 150 0.53 -9.83 -0.56
C ASP A 150 1.74 -9.57 -1.48
N GLY A 151 1.53 -9.46 -2.81
CA GLY A 151 2.61 -9.37 -3.78
C GLY A 151 3.43 -8.07 -3.76
N GLY A 152 2.95 -7.00 -3.11
CA GLY A 152 3.66 -5.72 -2.97
C GLY A 152 4.21 -5.13 -4.29
N PRO A 153 3.41 -4.98 -5.36
CA PRO A 153 3.90 -4.62 -6.68
C PRO A 153 4.57 -3.24 -6.73
N SER A 154 4.11 -2.31 -5.89
CA SER A 154 4.72 -0.99 -5.77
C SER A 154 6.14 -1.10 -5.24
N ALA A 155 6.38 -1.89 -4.19
CA ALA A 155 7.71 -2.09 -3.60
C ALA A 155 8.68 -2.73 -4.59
N LEU A 156 8.19 -3.69 -5.36
CA LEU A 156 8.97 -4.31 -6.44
C LEU A 156 9.31 -3.31 -7.54
N ALA A 157 8.36 -2.46 -7.95
CA ALA A 157 8.59 -1.45 -8.97
C ALA A 157 9.66 -0.43 -8.55
N GLU A 158 9.61 0.04 -7.30
CA GLU A 158 10.62 0.94 -6.74
C GLU A 158 11.99 0.26 -6.61
N LYS A 159 12.07 -0.99 -6.15
CA LYS A 159 13.35 -1.73 -6.11
C LYS A 159 13.99 -1.90 -7.49
N ILE A 160 13.16 -2.10 -8.52
CA ILE A 160 13.66 -2.13 -9.90
C ILE A 160 14.19 -0.74 -10.28
N ALA A 161 13.48 0.35 -9.96
CA ALA A 161 13.96 1.70 -10.21
C ALA A 161 15.28 2.00 -9.47
N ASP A 162 15.43 1.58 -8.21
CA ASP A 162 16.67 1.72 -7.43
C ASP A 162 17.87 1.05 -8.11
N ILE A 163 17.65 -0.07 -8.81
CA ILE A 163 18.72 -0.77 -9.54
C ILE A 163 19.05 -0.08 -10.86
N TYR A 164 18.03 0.28 -11.65
CA TYR A 164 18.22 0.78 -13.01
C TYR A 164 18.55 2.28 -13.07
N LEU A 165 18.13 3.06 -12.08
CA LEU A 165 18.36 4.50 -11.98
C LEU A 165 19.33 4.84 -10.82
N ALA A 166 20.13 3.88 -10.36
CA ALA A 166 21.01 4.02 -9.21
C ALA A 166 21.87 5.29 -9.25
N ASP A 167 22.41 5.62 -10.43
CA ASP A 167 23.32 6.76 -10.65
C ASP A 167 22.59 8.10 -10.75
N GLU A 168 21.27 8.11 -10.96
CA GLU A 168 20.45 9.33 -11.11
C GLU A 168 19.65 9.66 -9.86
N LEU A 169 19.36 8.65 -9.04
CA LEU A 169 18.60 8.82 -7.81
C LEU A 169 19.47 9.50 -6.73
N GLY A 170 19.10 10.73 -6.39
CA GLY A 170 19.59 11.47 -5.21
C GLY A 170 19.28 10.73 -3.92
N PRO A 171 19.91 11.05 -2.78
CA PRO A 171 19.96 10.17 -1.59
C PRO A 171 18.58 9.75 -1.08
N VAL A 172 18.50 8.57 -0.46
CA VAL A 172 17.32 8.17 0.33
C VAL A 172 17.15 9.19 1.45
N ALA A 173 15.95 9.76 1.58
CA ALA A 173 15.66 10.69 2.67
C ALA A 173 15.98 10.02 4.01
N ASN A 174 16.92 10.59 4.75
CA ASN A 174 17.26 10.09 6.08
C ASN A 174 16.12 10.44 7.04
N VAL A 175 15.15 9.52 7.19
CA VAL A 175 14.04 9.62 8.15
C VAL A 175 14.53 9.81 9.60
N VAL A 176 15.77 9.43 9.85
CA VAL A 176 16.48 9.60 11.11
C VAL A 176 16.85 11.08 11.38
N ALA A 177 17.10 11.89 10.34
CA ALA A 177 17.49 13.29 10.49
C ALA A 177 16.38 14.19 11.08
N PRO A 178 15.10 14.08 10.65
CA PRO A 178 13.98 14.67 11.37
C PRO A 178 13.99 14.25 12.83
N ALA A 179 14.06 12.94 13.14
CA ALA A 179 14.07 12.43 14.51
C ALA A 179 15.20 13.01 15.39
N HIS A 180 16.36 13.36 14.81
CA HIS A 180 17.45 14.04 15.50
C HIS A 180 17.24 15.56 15.64
N ALA A 181 16.57 16.20 14.67
CA ALA A 181 16.19 17.61 14.73
C ALA A 181 15.11 17.88 15.79
N TRP A 182 14.29 16.87 16.12
CA TRP A 182 13.40 16.88 17.29
C TRP A 182 14.18 16.54 18.57
N ARG A 183 15.10 17.43 19.00
CA ARG A 183 15.55 17.45 20.41
C ARG A 183 14.36 17.86 21.28
N VAL A 184 13.47 16.93 21.60
CA VAL A 184 12.39 17.14 22.57
C VAL A 184 12.75 16.45 23.88
N ALA A 185 12.41 17.15 24.97
CA ALA A 185 12.68 16.89 26.37
C ALA A 185 12.81 15.39 26.76
N PRO A 186 13.72 15.06 27.69
CA PRO A 186 14.16 13.69 28.00
C PRO A 186 13.10 12.80 28.69
N ALA A 187 11.83 13.19 28.76
CA ALA A 187 10.82 12.51 29.58
C ALA A 187 10.08 11.36 28.86
N VAL A 188 10.11 11.28 27.52
CA VAL A 188 9.34 10.24 26.80
C VAL A 188 10.21 9.01 26.54
N SER A 189 9.98 7.95 27.32
CA SER A 189 10.72 6.68 27.16
C SER A 189 10.25 5.84 25.96
N ASN A 190 8.97 5.94 25.59
CA ASN A 190 8.31 5.26 24.48
C ASN A 190 7.16 6.10 23.92
N MET A 191 6.71 5.82 22.69
CA MET A 191 5.46 6.41 22.16
C MET A 191 4.27 6.05 23.06
N PRO A 192 3.36 6.99 23.36
CA PRO A 192 2.18 6.66 24.12
C PRO A 192 1.28 5.68 23.36
N GLU A 193 0.70 4.73 24.09
CA GLU A 193 -0.37 3.89 23.56
C GLU A 193 -1.66 4.71 23.42
N GLY A 194 -2.50 4.36 22.46
CA GLY A 194 -3.79 5.02 22.28
C GLY A 194 -4.24 5.16 20.83
N LEU A 195 -5.34 5.89 20.67
CA LEU A 195 -5.91 6.23 19.37
C LEU A 195 -5.33 7.54 18.86
N TYR A 196 -5.08 7.58 17.55
CA TYR A 196 -4.69 8.78 16.85
C TYR A 196 -5.53 8.95 15.60
N ARG A 197 -5.90 10.20 15.31
CA ARG A 197 -6.86 10.56 14.26
C ARG A 197 -6.24 11.56 13.28
N SER A 198 -6.43 11.34 11.98
CA SER A 198 -5.99 12.29 10.94
C SER A 198 -7.03 13.41 10.73
N ALA A 199 -6.67 14.40 9.91
CA ALA A 199 -7.60 15.45 9.50
C ALA A 199 -8.79 14.89 8.71
N GLU A 200 -8.57 13.81 7.96
CA GLU A 200 -9.56 13.09 7.14
C GLU A 200 -10.44 12.12 7.97
N ALA A 201 -10.31 12.14 9.30
CA ALA A 201 -11.01 11.27 10.24
C ALA A 201 -10.61 9.78 10.19
N ASP A 202 -9.47 9.46 9.57
CA ASP A 202 -8.91 8.11 9.64
C ASP A 202 -8.28 7.88 11.03
N TYR A 203 -8.45 6.65 11.54
CA TYR A 203 -7.89 6.23 12.82
C TYR A 203 -6.78 5.20 12.65
N LEU A 204 -5.78 5.32 13.52
CA LEU A 204 -4.86 4.24 13.86
C LEU A 204 -4.80 4.07 15.37
N ARG A 205 -4.35 2.89 15.80
CA ARG A 205 -4.09 2.60 17.22
C ARG A 205 -2.64 2.14 17.41
N LEU A 206 -1.97 2.73 18.40
CA LEU A 206 -0.75 2.17 18.96
C LEU A 206 -1.12 1.31 20.17
N ALA A 207 -0.67 0.06 20.19
CA ALA A 207 -0.98 -0.88 21.26
C ALA A 207 0.26 -1.67 21.67
N ASP A 208 0.27 -2.09 22.94
CA ASP A 208 1.26 -2.98 23.55
C ASP A 208 2.70 -2.48 23.37
N ILE A 209 2.91 -1.17 23.41
CA ILE A 209 4.18 -0.49 23.16
C ILE A 209 5.26 -0.90 24.18
N THR A 210 4.87 -1.40 25.35
CA THR A 210 5.82 -1.88 26.37
C THR A 210 6.18 -3.37 26.22
N THR A 211 5.36 -4.18 25.56
CA THR A 211 5.50 -5.64 25.51
C THR A 211 5.75 -6.14 24.08
N ALA A 212 4.81 -5.88 23.16
CA ALA A 212 4.86 -6.27 21.76
C ALA A 212 4.29 -5.13 20.89
N PRO A 213 5.07 -4.06 20.68
CA PRO A 213 4.61 -2.85 20.01
C PRO A 213 3.93 -3.16 18.69
N ARG A 214 2.72 -2.65 18.47
CA ARG A 214 2.02 -2.78 17.20
C ARG A 214 1.26 -1.53 16.80
N LEU A 215 1.17 -1.34 15.49
CA LEU A 215 0.31 -0.38 14.84
C LEU A 215 -0.90 -1.12 14.27
N GLU A 216 -2.10 -0.77 14.70
CA GLU A 216 -3.34 -1.31 14.17
C GLU A 216 -4.03 -0.25 13.31
N VAL A 217 -4.36 -0.61 12.06
CA VAL A 217 -5.02 0.27 11.10
C VAL A 217 -5.76 -0.56 10.05
N LEU A 218 -7.04 -0.26 9.80
CA LEU A 218 -7.86 -0.93 8.78
C LEU A 218 -7.78 -2.48 8.84
N GLN A 219 -8.02 -3.04 10.02
CA GLN A 219 -7.97 -4.47 10.38
C GLN A 219 -6.60 -5.15 10.19
N ARG A 220 -5.56 -4.37 9.87
CA ARG A 220 -4.19 -4.86 9.81
C ARG A 220 -3.48 -4.51 11.10
N SER A 221 -2.63 -5.43 11.54
CA SER A 221 -1.73 -5.23 12.67
C SER A 221 -0.30 -5.36 12.15
N TYR A 222 0.51 -4.34 12.42
CA TYR A 222 1.90 -4.28 12.02
C TYR A 222 2.78 -4.27 13.26
N PRO A 223 3.61 -5.30 13.47
CA PRO A 223 4.62 -5.29 14.52
C PRO A 223 5.55 -4.09 14.32
N LEU A 224 5.76 -3.33 15.39
CA LEU A 224 6.65 -2.18 15.41
C LEU A 224 7.99 -2.58 16.02
N ARG A 225 9.07 -2.20 15.34
CA ARG A 225 10.45 -2.31 15.85
C ARG A 225 10.92 -0.93 16.29
N LYS A 226 11.25 -0.79 17.57
CA LYS A 226 11.82 0.44 18.14
C LYS A 226 13.16 0.74 17.46
N VAL A 227 13.30 1.96 16.94
CA VAL A 227 14.57 2.50 16.41
C VAL A 227 15.15 3.48 17.43
N THR A 228 14.31 4.41 17.90
CA THR A 228 14.59 5.31 19.02
C THR A 228 13.32 5.40 19.90
N PRO A 229 13.35 6.07 21.08
CA PRO A 229 12.14 6.32 21.87
C PRO A 229 10.97 6.97 21.10
N LEU A 230 11.28 7.76 20.07
CA LEU A 230 10.30 8.50 19.26
C LEU A 230 10.11 7.93 17.86
N LEU A 231 10.96 6.99 17.41
CA LEU A 231 10.94 6.47 16.05
C LEU A 231 10.81 4.95 16.06
N TYR A 232 9.79 4.45 15.37
CA TYR A 232 9.54 3.04 15.19
C TYR A 232 9.48 2.71 13.70
N SER A 233 9.75 1.46 13.37
CA SER A 233 9.63 0.95 12.01
C SER A 233 8.65 -0.21 11.94
N ALA A 234 7.91 -0.29 10.84
CA ALA A 234 7.02 -1.40 10.51
C ALA A 234 7.38 -1.93 9.13
N GLU A 235 7.18 -3.23 8.90
CA GLU A 235 7.25 -3.81 7.55
C GLU A 235 5.84 -3.89 6.99
N SER A 236 5.62 -3.32 5.80
CA SER A 236 4.34 -3.36 5.10
C SER A 236 4.58 -3.54 3.61
N GLU A 237 4.00 -4.60 3.04
CA GLU A 237 4.08 -4.91 1.60
C GLU A 237 5.53 -4.93 1.07
N GLY A 238 6.45 -5.46 1.88
CA GLY A 238 7.87 -5.58 1.54
C GLY A 238 8.65 -4.26 1.59
N ARG A 239 8.08 -3.23 2.22
CA ARG A 239 8.71 -1.94 2.51
C ARG A 239 8.80 -1.72 4.01
N LYS A 240 9.96 -1.23 4.42
CA LYS A 240 10.13 -0.64 5.73
C LYS A 240 9.52 0.75 5.74
N ARG A 241 8.55 0.93 6.62
CA ARG A 241 7.86 2.20 6.91
C ARG A 241 8.28 2.70 8.28
N TYR A 242 8.17 4.00 8.48
CA TYR A 242 8.56 4.63 9.74
C TYR A 242 7.39 5.40 10.34
N ILE A 243 7.32 5.35 11.67
CA ILE A 243 6.34 6.04 12.47
C ILE A 243 7.13 6.91 13.46
N LEU A 244 7.02 8.23 13.29
CA LEU A 244 7.67 9.20 14.15
C LEU A 244 6.63 9.81 15.11
N PHE A 245 6.89 9.72 16.40
CA PHE A 245 6.15 10.44 17.42
C PHE A 245 6.73 11.83 17.64
N VAL A 246 5.87 12.83 17.48
CA VAL A 246 6.17 14.23 17.76
C VAL A 246 5.42 14.59 19.05
N PRO A 247 6.13 14.69 20.19
CA PRO A 247 5.50 15.07 21.46
C PRO A 247 4.88 16.47 21.39
N PRO A 248 3.85 16.73 22.21
CA PRO A 248 3.20 18.03 22.24
C PRO A 248 4.16 19.10 22.76
N ARG A 249 4.10 20.30 22.16
CA ARG A 249 4.58 21.54 22.77
C ARG A 249 3.43 22.23 23.50
N ARG A 250 3.74 23.18 24.39
CA ARG A 250 2.76 23.91 25.20
C ARG A 250 1.54 24.34 24.37
N GLY A 251 0.35 23.83 24.71
CA GLY A 251 -0.91 24.12 24.02
C GLY A 251 -1.20 23.32 22.74
N SER A 252 -0.39 22.33 22.37
CA SER A 252 -0.61 21.45 21.22
C SER A 252 -0.84 19.99 21.63
N THR A 253 -1.41 19.20 20.74
CA THR A 253 -1.59 17.76 20.92
C THR A 253 -0.42 16.97 20.35
N ALA A 254 -0.20 15.76 20.86
CA ALA A 254 0.84 14.88 20.37
C ALA A 254 0.49 14.39 18.96
N ARG A 255 1.51 14.13 18.14
CA ARG A 255 1.32 13.71 16.74
C ARG A 255 2.11 12.46 16.40
N LEU A 256 1.60 11.69 15.44
CA LEU A 256 2.34 10.68 14.71
C LEU A 256 2.47 11.14 13.26
N VAL A 257 3.68 11.01 12.72
CA VAL A 257 3.97 11.20 11.31
C VAL A 257 4.32 9.84 10.72
N THR A 258 3.48 9.33 9.83
CA THR A 258 3.75 8.09 9.10
C THR A 258 4.53 8.39 7.84
N ASP A 259 5.53 7.57 7.52
CA ASP A 259 6.40 7.70 6.35
C ASP A 259 7.05 9.10 6.20
N PRO A 260 7.76 9.61 7.24
CA PRO A 260 8.36 10.95 7.23
C PRO A 260 9.33 11.14 6.06
N GLY A 261 9.32 12.31 5.44
CA GLY A 261 10.15 12.66 4.27
C GLY A 261 9.68 12.04 2.95
N ASN A 262 8.54 11.34 2.94
CA ASN A 262 7.91 10.79 1.73
C ASN A 262 6.44 11.25 1.65
N TYR A 263 5.49 10.36 1.98
CA TYR A 263 4.04 10.58 1.96
C TYR A 263 3.54 10.77 3.38
N GLU A 264 3.88 11.91 3.98
CA GLU A 264 3.60 12.14 5.39
C GLU A 264 2.09 12.19 5.63
N THR A 265 1.60 11.36 6.54
CA THR A 265 0.25 11.52 7.11
C THR A 265 0.40 11.83 8.58
N ILE A 266 -0.28 12.90 9.01
CA ILE A 266 -0.25 13.39 10.38
C ILE A 266 -1.49 12.89 11.10
N TYR A 267 -1.27 12.18 12.21
CA TYR A 267 -2.33 11.78 13.13
C TYR A 267 -2.11 12.47 14.47
N THR A 268 -3.17 13.03 15.04
CA THR A 268 -3.17 13.64 16.37
C THR A 268 -3.70 12.68 17.42
N SER A 269 -3.09 12.64 18.60
CA SER A 269 -3.60 11.85 19.72
C SER A 269 -4.99 12.32 20.13
N VAL A 270 -5.89 11.38 20.42
CA VAL A 270 -7.23 11.69 20.94
C VAL A 270 -7.41 11.09 22.33
N ASP A 271 -8.12 11.82 23.18
CA ASP A 271 -8.62 11.28 24.44
C ASP A 271 -9.84 10.41 24.14
N THR A 272 -9.89 9.24 24.75
CA THR A 272 -11.02 8.31 24.60
C THR A 272 -11.96 8.40 25.78
N TRP A 273 -13.25 8.25 25.53
CA TRP A 273 -14.28 8.26 26.55
C TRP A 273 -14.74 6.84 26.90
N THR A 274 -15.45 6.69 28.03
CA THR A 274 -16.03 5.40 28.44
C THR A 274 -17.56 5.53 28.51
N PRO A 275 -18.33 4.92 27.61
CA PRO A 275 -19.79 4.95 27.68
C PRO A 275 -20.29 4.17 28.90
N SER A 276 -21.30 4.71 29.57
CA SER A 276 -22.03 3.99 30.61
C SER A 276 -22.79 2.79 30.05
N ARG A 277 -23.18 1.85 30.91
CA ARG A 277 -23.98 0.68 30.51
C ARG A 277 -25.32 1.08 29.89
N ASP A 278 -25.93 2.14 30.40
CA ASP A 278 -27.20 2.64 29.87
C ASP A 278 -27.00 3.30 28.52
N GLU A 279 -25.91 4.06 28.32
CA GLU A 279 -25.53 4.60 27.00
C GLU A 279 -25.35 3.49 25.96
N VAL A 280 -24.56 2.45 26.28
CA VAL A 280 -24.36 1.30 25.39
C VAL A 280 -25.70 0.66 25.00
N LYS A 281 -26.62 0.48 25.95
CA LYS A 281 -27.96 -0.06 25.65
C LYS A 281 -28.80 0.90 24.80
N GLY A 282 -28.75 2.19 25.09
CA GLY A 282 -29.54 3.21 24.40
C GLY A 282 -29.13 3.43 22.94
N TYR A 283 -27.87 3.15 22.60
CA TYR A 283 -27.36 3.19 21.22
C TYR A 283 -27.79 1.99 20.36
N ALA A 284 -28.23 0.89 20.95
CA ALA A 284 -28.69 -0.27 20.20
C ALA A 284 -29.98 0.05 19.45
N GLY A 285 -30.11 -0.42 18.22
CA GLY A 285 -31.29 -0.15 17.39
C GLY A 285 -31.07 -0.45 15.91
N ARG A 286 -32.14 -0.28 15.13
CA ARG A 286 -32.11 -0.28 13.68
C ARG A 286 -32.00 1.15 13.17
N TYR A 287 -31.18 1.34 12.15
CA TYR A 287 -30.94 2.64 11.57
C TYR A 287 -30.90 2.55 10.05
N ARG A 288 -31.60 3.46 9.38
CA ARG A 288 -31.74 3.46 7.92
C ARG A 288 -31.11 4.71 7.32
N SER A 289 -30.34 4.52 6.25
CA SER A 289 -29.89 5.61 5.40
C SER A 289 -30.76 5.67 4.14
N ALA A 290 -31.47 6.78 3.96
CA ALA A 290 -32.21 7.03 2.72
C ALA A 290 -31.24 7.21 1.53
N GLU A 291 -30.14 7.93 1.74
CA GLU A 291 -29.10 8.20 0.74
C GLU A 291 -28.40 6.92 0.28
N GLY A 292 -28.01 6.06 1.23
CA GLY A 292 -27.36 4.79 0.90
C GLY A 292 -28.33 3.67 0.50
N ALA A 293 -29.64 3.87 0.65
CA ALA A 293 -30.68 2.84 0.51
C ALA A 293 -30.37 1.54 1.28
N VAL A 294 -29.79 1.68 2.48
CA VAL A 294 -29.37 0.57 3.35
C VAL A 294 -29.88 0.74 4.77
N GLU A 295 -30.02 -0.38 5.49
CA GLU A 295 -30.31 -0.42 6.92
C GLU A 295 -29.18 -1.15 7.64
N TYR A 296 -28.68 -0.54 8.72
CA TYR A 296 -27.70 -1.12 9.63
C TYR A 296 -28.30 -1.31 11.02
N ARG A 297 -27.73 -2.24 11.78
CA ARG A 297 -28.10 -2.44 13.19
C ARG A 297 -26.91 -2.14 14.08
N ILE A 298 -27.18 -1.42 15.16
CA ILE A 298 -26.27 -1.34 16.30
C ILE A 298 -26.77 -2.34 17.32
N VAL A 299 -25.91 -3.29 17.70
CA VAL A 299 -26.24 -4.35 18.67
C VAL A 299 -25.28 -4.30 19.84
N VAL A 300 -25.73 -4.79 21.01
CA VAL A 300 -24.85 -5.01 22.16
C VAL A 300 -24.44 -6.47 22.18
N GLN A 301 -23.14 -6.73 22.10
CA GLN A 301 -22.56 -8.07 22.23
C GLN A 301 -21.45 -8.04 23.28
N SER A 302 -21.53 -8.95 24.26
CA SER A 302 -20.55 -9.03 25.35
C SER A 302 -20.30 -7.70 26.08
N GLY A 303 -21.34 -6.86 26.19
CA GLY A 303 -21.26 -5.55 26.82
C GLY A 303 -20.65 -4.42 25.96
N ALA A 304 -20.29 -4.69 24.71
CA ALA A 304 -19.77 -3.71 23.76
C ALA A 304 -20.75 -3.50 22.60
N LEU A 305 -20.66 -2.33 21.94
CA LEU A 305 -21.39 -2.09 20.69
C LEU A 305 -20.75 -2.84 19.52
N ALA A 306 -21.59 -3.33 18.62
CA ALA A 306 -21.17 -3.80 17.31
C ALA A 306 -22.09 -3.23 16.23
N LEU A 307 -21.50 -2.87 15.10
CA LEU A 307 -22.18 -2.48 13.88
C LEU A 307 -22.38 -3.71 13.00
N ASP A 308 -23.63 -4.00 12.71
CA ASP A 308 -24.07 -5.03 11.78
C ASP A 308 -24.53 -4.38 10.48
N THR A 309 -23.81 -4.64 9.39
CA THR A 309 -24.14 -4.17 8.04
C THR A 309 -24.89 -5.22 7.22
N GLY A 310 -25.33 -6.32 7.84
CA GLY A 310 -25.93 -7.49 7.19
C GLY A 310 -24.90 -8.41 6.52
N SER A 311 -23.79 -7.87 6.03
CA SER A 311 -22.69 -8.63 5.43
C SER A 311 -21.52 -8.88 6.40
N ALA A 312 -21.38 -8.04 7.42
CA ALA A 312 -20.32 -8.13 8.41
C ALA A 312 -20.80 -7.58 9.76
N MET A 313 -20.25 -8.16 10.82
CA MET A 313 -20.37 -7.66 12.19
C MET A 313 -19.02 -7.08 12.61
N THR A 314 -19.00 -5.82 13.06
CA THR A 314 -17.76 -5.15 13.46
C THR A 314 -17.91 -4.50 14.83
N TYR A 315 -17.01 -4.81 15.76
CA TYR A 315 -17.02 -4.22 17.10
C TYR A 315 -16.64 -2.74 17.06
N LEU A 316 -17.41 -1.95 17.81
CA LEU A 316 -17.22 -0.52 17.99
C LEU A 316 -16.58 -0.27 19.35
N ARG A 317 -15.54 0.56 19.36
CA ARG A 317 -14.86 1.08 20.55
C ARG A 317 -15.06 2.58 20.64
N ALA A 318 -15.04 3.13 21.83
CA ALA A 318 -15.07 4.59 22.00
C ALA A 318 -13.84 5.22 21.32
N GLY A 319 -14.09 6.21 20.48
CA GLY A 319 -13.10 7.04 19.79
C GLY A 319 -12.88 8.35 20.53
N ASP A 320 -12.71 9.44 19.78
CA ASP A 320 -12.51 10.79 20.32
C ASP A 320 -13.66 11.23 21.25
N GLU A 321 -13.31 11.57 22.49
CA GLU A 321 -14.22 12.10 23.50
C GLU A 321 -14.92 13.39 23.05
N LYS A 322 -14.20 14.27 22.33
CA LYS A 322 -14.74 15.58 21.92
C LYS A 322 -15.93 15.45 21.00
N THR A 323 -15.92 14.44 20.14
CA THR A 323 -17.00 14.16 19.19
C THR A 323 -17.95 13.06 19.67
N ARG A 324 -17.61 12.40 20.79
CA ARG A 324 -18.27 11.20 21.34
C ARG A 324 -18.51 10.14 20.27
N GLU A 325 -17.55 9.97 19.37
CA GLU A 325 -17.66 9.00 18.29
C GLU A 325 -17.23 7.60 18.73
N PHE A 326 -17.71 6.60 17.98
CA PHE A 326 -17.27 5.22 18.07
C PHE A 326 -16.49 4.87 16.80
N VAL A 327 -15.47 4.04 16.95
CA VAL A 327 -14.59 3.63 15.84
C VAL A 327 -14.47 2.12 15.78
N ALA A 328 -14.31 1.58 14.58
CA ALA A 328 -14.08 0.17 14.32
C ALA A 328 -12.65 -0.10 13.84
N ASP A 329 -12.21 -1.36 13.92
CA ASP A 329 -10.95 -1.79 13.31
C ASP A 329 -10.97 -1.69 11.77
N THR A 330 -12.14 -1.80 11.15
CA THR A 330 -12.39 -1.56 9.71
C THR A 330 -12.10 -0.12 9.28
N GLY A 331 -11.93 0.82 10.22
CA GLY A 331 -11.86 2.26 9.96
C GLY A 331 -13.22 2.93 9.86
N ALA A 332 -14.33 2.21 10.13
CA ALA A 332 -15.62 2.84 10.26
C ALA A 332 -15.68 3.74 11.51
N VAL A 333 -16.30 4.90 11.37
CA VAL A 333 -16.56 5.87 12.44
C VAL A 333 -18.08 6.08 12.50
N VAL A 334 -18.66 5.88 13.68
CA VAL A 334 -20.08 6.05 13.97
C VAL A 334 -20.21 7.17 14.99
N GLN A 335 -20.83 8.28 14.58
CA GLN A 335 -21.11 9.40 15.48
C GLN A 335 -22.62 9.50 15.71
N PHE A 336 -23.09 9.09 16.89
CA PHE A 336 -24.50 9.22 17.27
C PHE A 336 -24.90 10.69 17.45
N ARG A 337 -26.14 11.02 17.09
CA ARG A 337 -26.66 12.40 17.08
C ARG A 337 -28.07 12.48 17.64
N ASP A 338 -28.47 13.72 17.90
CA ASP A 338 -29.86 14.13 18.17
C ASP A 338 -30.45 13.58 19.48
N GLY A 339 -29.63 13.60 20.53
CA GLY A 339 -30.05 13.30 21.91
C GLY A 339 -29.70 11.89 22.38
N PHE A 340 -30.25 11.53 23.54
CA PHE A 340 -30.13 10.20 24.13
C PHE A 340 -31.53 9.71 24.58
N PRO A 341 -32.02 8.56 24.08
CA PRO A 341 -31.43 7.73 23.03
C PRO A 341 -31.29 8.50 21.70
N PRO A 342 -30.29 8.17 20.85
CA PRO A 342 -30.04 8.94 19.64
C PRO A 342 -31.16 8.76 18.62
N ARG A 343 -31.48 9.82 17.86
CA ARG A 343 -32.39 9.69 16.70
C ARG A 343 -31.68 9.23 15.45
N GLY A 344 -30.35 9.18 15.44
CA GLY A 344 -29.58 8.76 14.29
C GLY A 344 -28.07 8.71 14.54
N PHE A 345 -27.31 8.44 13.50
CA PHE A 345 -25.85 8.60 13.50
C PHE A 345 -25.32 9.01 12.13
N ARG A 346 -24.09 9.54 12.12
CA ARG A 346 -23.29 9.74 10.92
C ARG A 346 -22.28 8.60 10.79
N TYR A 347 -22.25 7.99 9.63
CA TYR A 347 -21.32 6.92 9.29
C TYR A 347 -20.23 7.47 8.37
N SER A 348 -18.98 7.25 8.76
CA SER A 348 -17.83 7.55 7.92
C SER A 348 -16.92 6.34 7.82
N MET A 349 -16.19 6.23 6.73
CA MET A 349 -15.03 5.36 6.55
C MET A 349 -14.15 5.98 5.48
N ARG A 350 -12.96 5.42 5.24
CA ARG A 350 -12.09 5.92 4.18
C ARG A 350 -12.82 5.96 2.83
N GLY A 351 -13.00 7.16 2.26
CA GLY A 351 -13.70 7.41 1.00
C GLY A 351 -15.21 7.64 1.10
N LEU A 352 -15.79 7.60 2.30
CA LEU A 352 -17.21 7.92 2.56
C LEU A 352 -17.31 8.73 3.85
N HIS A 353 -17.80 9.96 3.79
CA HIS A 353 -17.82 10.85 4.95
C HIS A 353 -19.25 11.27 5.29
N GLY A 354 -19.70 10.93 6.50
CA GLY A 354 -20.91 11.48 7.11
C GLY A 354 -22.24 11.01 6.51
N LEU A 355 -22.31 9.78 5.97
CA LEU A 355 -23.56 9.20 5.48
C LEU A 355 -24.60 9.18 6.63
N PRO A 356 -25.77 9.83 6.47
CA PRO A 356 -26.77 9.90 7.52
C PRO A 356 -27.51 8.58 7.68
N PHE A 357 -27.76 8.22 8.94
CA PHE A 357 -28.61 7.13 9.35
C PHE A 357 -29.61 7.62 10.38
N GLU A 358 -30.88 7.36 10.15
CA GLU A 358 -31.99 7.70 11.06
C GLU A 358 -32.46 6.44 11.78
N ARG A 359 -32.74 6.54 13.08
CA ARG A 359 -33.25 5.43 13.87
C ARG A 359 -34.67 5.13 13.43
N VAL A 360 -34.93 3.86 13.13
CA VAL A 360 -36.27 3.39 12.78
C VAL A 360 -36.87 2.61 13.96
N PRO A 361 -38.22 2.60 14.10
CA PRO A 361 -38.91 1.79 15.10
C PRO A 361 -38.51 0.32 15.02
#